data_AF-A0A942FGZ5-F1
#
_entry.id   AF-A0A942FGZ5-F1
#
_cell.length_a   1.000
_cell.length_b   1.000
_cell.length_c   1.000
_cell.angle_alpha   90.00
_cell.angle_beta   90.00
_cell.angle_gamma   90.00
#
_symmetry.space_group_name_H-M   'P 1'
#
loop_
_entity.id
_entity.type
_entity.pdbx_description
1 polymer ?
#
loop_
_entity_poly.entity_id
_entity_poly.type
_entity_poly.pdbx_seq_one_letter_code
_entity_poly.pdbx_strand_id
1 'polypeptide(L)' 'MPRKTQKAKLVLSKEQQEDLKKTVQSRKAPIREVQRAHILLRYSEGMPITEIEKMTHVSRPTIYKWMEKSLAM' A
#
# COMPACT_ATOMS: atom_id res chain seq x y z
N MET A 1 14.92 17.04 -6.32
CA MET A 1 14.20 17.53 -5.13
C MET A 1 13.28 16.44 -4.60
N PRO A 2 13.24 16.16 -3.28
CA PRO A 2 12.37 15.12 -2.74
C PRO A 2 10.94 15.66 -2.75
N ARG A 3 10.16 15.28 -3.77
CA ARG A 3 8.75 15.64 -3.88
C ARG A 3 8.01 14.92 -2.75
N LYS A 4 7.83 15.60 -1.60
CA LYS A 4 6.96 15.14 -0.51
C LYS A 4 5.63 14.77 -1.15
N THR A 5 5.27 13.50 -1.09
CA THR A 5 4.01 12.99 -1.63
C THR A 5 2.88 13.60 -0.81
N GLN A 6 2.28 14.69 -1.30
CA GLN A 6 1.09 15.34 -0.76
C GLN A 6 -0.19 14.54 -1.05
N LYS A 7 -0.09 13.23 -1.33
CA LYS A 7 -1.28 12.41 -1.48
C LYS A 7 -1.85 12.18 -0.08
N ALA A 8 -3.15 12.38 0.06
CA ALA A 8 -3.87 12.27 1.34
C ALA A 8 -3.45 11.00 2.09
N LYS A 9 -3.24 11.11 3.40
CA LYS A 9 -3.12 9.93 4.26
C LYS A 9 -4.36 9.09 4.00
N LEU A 10 -4.18 7.86 3.52
CA LEU A 10 -5.27 6.92 3.41
C LEU A 10 -5.71 6.66 4.85
N VAL A 11 -6.79 7.31 5.28
CA VAL A 11 -7.37 7.12 6.62
C VAL A 11 -8.06 5.77 6.58
N LEU A 12 -7.27 4.71 6.75
CA LEU A 12 -7.80 3.37 6.92
C LEU A 12 -8.33 3.26 8.34
N SER A 13 -9.57 2.78 8.49
CA SER A 13 -10.09 2.39 9.80
C SER A 13 -9.23 1.26 10.37
N LYS A 14 -9.20 1.11 11.70
CA LYS A 14 -8.46 0.04 12.37
C LYS A 14 -8.85 -1.35 11.84
N GLU A 15 -10.13 -1.55 11.55
CA GLU A 15 -10.67 -2.78 10.95
C GLU A 15 -10.06 -3.04 9.57
N GLN A 16 -9.99 -2.03 8.71
CA GLN A 16 -9.36 -2.15 7.38
C GLN A 16 -7.85 -2.44 7.49
N GLN A 17 -7.17 -1.88 8.47
CA GLN A 17 -5.76 -2.19 8.72
C GLN A 17 -5.58 -3.64 9.19
N GLU A 18 -6.46 -4.14 10.05
CA GLU A 18 -6.43 -5.54 10.49
C GLU A 18 -6.72 -6.51 9.35
N ASP A 19 -7.68 -6.21 8.49
CA ASP A 19 -7.99 -7.04 7.32
C ASP A 19 -6.82 -7.06 6.34
N LEU A 20 -6.20 -5.90 6.06
CA LEU A 20 -4.99 -5.85 5.24
C LEU A 20 -3.84 -6.65 5.87
N LYS A 21 -3.67 -6.60 7.20
CA LYS A 21 -2.66 -7.42 7.90
C LYS A 21 -2.94 -8.91 7.75
N LYS A 22 -4.20 -9.34 7.87
CA LYS A 22 -4.61 -10.73 7.62
C LYS A 22 -4.32 -11.15 6.19
N THR A 23 -4.60 -10.29 5.21
CA THR A 23 -4.27 -10.54 3.80
C THR A 23 -2.77 -10.64 3.57
N VAL A 24 -1.97 -9.77 4.19
CA VAL A 24 -0.50 -9.79 4.09
C VAL A 24 0.07 -11.09 4.68
N GLN A 25 -0.52 -11.61 5.76
CA GLN A 25 -0.08 -12.85 6.40
C GLN A 25 -0.65 -14.12 5.76
N SER A 26 -1.66 -13.98 4.88
CA SER A 26 -2.31 -15.11 4.23
C SER A 26 -1.38 -15.77 3.21
N ARG A 27 -1.04 -17.04 3.45
CA ARG A 27 -0.29 -17.88 2.51
C ARG A 27 -1.15 -18.42 1.35
N LYS A 28 -2.47 -18.24 1.42
CA LYS A 28 -3.43 -18.72 0.40
C LYS A 28 -3.79 -17.64 -0.61
N ALA A 29 -3.49 -16.37 -0.32
CA ALA A 29 -3.84 -15.27 -1.21
C ALA A 29 -2.85 -15.17 -2.39
N PRO A 30 -3.31 -14.70 -3.57
CA PRO A 30 -2.42 -14.41 -4.68
C PRO A 30 -1.34 -13.41 -4.27
N ILE A 31 -0.09 -13.66 -4.69
CA ILE A 31 1.08 -12.80 -4.37
C ILE A 31 0.82 -11.32 -4.70
N ARG A 32 0.10 -11.03 -5.79
CA ARG A 32 -0.26 -9.65 -6.17
C ARG A 32 -1.18 -8.97 -5.16
N GLU A 33 -2.12 -9.70 -4.55
CA GLU A 33 -3.01 -9.17 -3.53
C GLU A 33 -2.27 -8.93 -2.22
N VAL A 34 -1.38 -9.85 -1.84
CA VAL A 34 -0.49 -9.70 -0.68
C VAL A 34 0.41 -8.47 -0.86
N GLN A 35 1.03 -8.28 -2.03
CA GLN A 35 1.85 -7.11 -2.35
C GLN A 35 1.03 -5.82 -2.31
N ARG A 36 -0.18 -5.82 -2.89
CA ARG A 36 -1.08 -4.66 -2.87
C ARG A 36 -1.48 -4.30 -1.44
N ALA A 37 -1.83 -5.28 -0.62
CA ALA A 37 -2.17 -5.06 0.78
C ALA A 37 -0.99 -4.52 1.58
N HIS A 38 0.22 -5.01 1.32
CA HIS A 38 1.44 -4.50 1.94
C HIS A 38 1.68 -3.03 1.57
N ILE A 39 1.53 -2.66 0.29
CA ILE A 39 1.66 -1.27 -0.18
C ILE A 39 0.66 -0.34 0.52
N LEU A 40 -0.62 -0.74 0.58
CA LEU A 40 -1.68 0.07 1.20
C LEU A 40 -1.47 0.23 2.71
N LEU A 41 -1.08 -0.84 3.40
CA LEU A 41 -0.78 -0.80 4.83
C LEU A 41 0.35 0.18 5.13
N ARG A 42 1.50 0.05 4.45
CA ARG A 42 2.66 0.94 4.66
C ARG A 42 2.36 2.39 4.28
N TYR A 43 1.58 2.59 3.22
CA TYR A 43 1.16 3.94 2.83
C TYR A 43 0.25 4.58 3.90
N SER A 44 -0.64 3.79 4.53
CA SER A 44 -1.47 4.28 5.65
C SER A 44 -0.65 4.64 6.90
N GLU A 45 0.48 3.97 7.11
CA GLU A 45 1.44 4.28 8.18
C GLU A 45 2.24 5.58 7.90
N GLY A 46 2.06 6.19 6.73
CA GLY A 46 2.74 7.42 6.32
C GLY A 46 4.14 7.19 5.75
N MET A 47 4.49 5.94 5.42
CA MET A 47 5.78 5.61 4.82
C MET A 47 5.92 6.21 3.41
N PRO A 48 7.08 6.78 3.05
CA PRO A 48 7.29 7.30 1.71
C PRO A 48 7.29 6.20 0.66
N ILE A 49 6.71 6.49 -0.51
CA ILE A 49 6.59 5.53 -1.64
C ILE A 49 7.95 4.95 -2.07
N THR A 50 9.05 5.68 -1.90
CA THR A 50 10.41 5.19 -2.16
C THR A 50 10.83 4.05 -1.24
N GLU A 51 10.42 4.07 0.03
CA GLU A 51 10.70 2.98 0.96
C GLU A 51 9.78 1.79 0.67
N ILE A 52 8.51 2.08 0.36
CA ILE A 52 7.55 1.04 -0.03
C ILE A 52 8.07 0.30 -1.28
N GLU A 53 8.53 1.01 -2.31
CA GLU A 53 9.14 0.42 -3.51
C GLU A 53 10.29 -0.52 -3.17
N LYS A 54 11.21 -0.10 -2.29
CA LYS A 54 12.34 -0.93 -1.86
C LYS A 54 11.89 -2.18 -1.11
N MET A 55 10.87 -2.07 -0.27
CA MET A 55 10.35 -3.21 0.49
C MET A 55 9.56 -4.19 -0.39
N THR A 56 8.71 -3.67 -1.27
CA THR A 56 7.79 -4.49 -2.07
C THR A 56 8.35 -4.91 -3.41
N HIS A 57 9.49 -4.33 -3.83
CA HIS A 57 10.10 -4.52 -5.16
C HIS A 57 9.11 -4.21 -6.31
N VAL A 58 8.17 -3.30 -6.07
CA VAL A 58 7.16 -2.88 -7.04
C VAL A 58 7.51 -1.48 -7.51
N SER A 59 7.52 -1.27 -8.83
CA SER A 59 7.84 0.02 -9.41
C SER A 59 6.86 1.12 -8.98
N ARG A 60 7.37 2.34 -8.78
CA ARG A 60 6.55 3.51 -8.40
C ARG A 60 5.30 3.72 -9.27
N PRO A 61 5.34 3.59 -10.62
CA PRO A 61 4.14 3.73 -11.45
C PRO A 61 3.05 2.71 -11.10
N THR A 62 3.46 1.47 -10.81
CA THR A 62 2.55 0.39 -10.40
C THR A 62 1.95 0.68 -9.03
N ILE A 63 2.77 1.16 -8.09
CA ILE A 63 2.30 1.61 -6.77
C ILE A 63 1.25 2.71 -6.93
N TYR A 64 1.54 3.76 -7.70
CA TYR A 64 0.58 4.86 -7.93
C TYR A 64 -0.73 4.37 -8.55
N LYS A 65 -0.65 3.51 -9.57
CA LYS A 65 -1.81 2.91 -10.23
C LYS A 65 -2.68 2.11 -9.26
N TRP A 66 -2.06 1.36 -8.35
CA TRP A 66 -2.79 0.58 -7.35
C TRP A 66 -3.38 1.44 -6.24
N MET A 67 -2.68 2.51 -5.83
CA MET A 67 -3.25 3.47 -4.88
C MET A 67 -4.45 4.19 -5.47
N GLU A 68 -4.38 4.64 -6.72
CA GLU A 68 -5.48 5.28 -7.43
C GLU A 68 -6.70 4.36 -7.55
N LYS A 69 -6.47 3.09 -7.93
CA LYS A 69 -7.55 2.08 -7.94
C LYS A 69 -8.16 1.79 -6.57
N SER A 70 -7.41 2.00 -5.49
CA SER A 70 -7.89 1.76 -4.13
C SER A 70 -8.59 2.96 -3.52
N LEU A 71 -8.26 4.17 -3.97
CA LEU A 71 -8.87 5.43 -3.55
C LEU A 71 -10.15 5.75 -4.34
N ALA A 72 -10.30 5.17 -5.53
CA ALA A 72 -11.50 5.32 -6.37
C ALA A 72 -12.65 4.37 -5.99
N MET A 73 -12.58 3.71 -4.83
CA MET A 73 -13.64 2.87 -4.26
C MET A 73 -14.33 3.58 -3.11
#